data_AF-A6R128-F1
#
_entry.id   AF-A6R128-F1
#
_cell.length_a   1.000
_cell.length_b   1.000
_cell.length_c   1.000
_cell.angle_alpha   90.00
_cell.angle_beta   90.00
_cell.angle_gamma   90.00
#
_symmetry.space_group_name_H-M   'P 1'
#
loop_
_entity.id
_entity.type
_entity.pdbx_description
1 polymer ?
#
loop_
_entity_poly.entity_id
_entity_poly.type
_entity_poly.pdbx_seq_one_letter_code
_entity_poly.pdbx_strand_id
1 'polypeptide(L)'
;MATPALLVVETSCLNAEKTLAAQFGSRGSWEQNLNLPLNFLGLQFQNGNSRIRGEGKTRGGIAIGKITCQGYKNKSSSSFSKSVNTECDLEENSDDEFLASRLLFLATYDTDLDFDKLIDNNNLGEYINNHIYRHSKRFSKARKKKLDQMDELALSETLKLMFNITNFYPHRVDAFSPSIPHILKILSRIEIPTPPLQAPVNYLINSLLNLDLEAKKSKHFGTNPLFPKFDQNCNVDKLINILDQAVAMHKPQHLESLAVPLLTLLRKIYSFAPEGPKKYMEWLLLPEDNDHDLPIGKSNTLSSRLLRLSTSPVAPSLREGISALMFELSGSDATDFVRNVGYGFAAGFLMSHDMPVPETAKEAFSTSAGGLDPNLNPITGQRWDAEPQDGGPEMTEEEKEREAERLFILFERLKATGVVDVENPVSAALQTGRFEELG
;
A
#
# COMPACT_ATOMS: atom_id res chain seq x y z
N MET A 1 -21.30 27.92 17.14
CA MET A 1 -20.31 28.94 17.50
C MET A 1 -19.14 28.22 18.15
N ALA A 2 -18.09 27.91 17.37
CA ALA A 2 -16.90 27.26 17.91
C ALA A 2 -16.15 28.25 18.82
N THR A 3 -15.74 27.79 19.99
CA THR A 3 -15.02 28.58 20.98
C THR A 3 -13.63 28.98 20.46
N PRO A 4 -13.15 30.21 20.72
CA PRO A 4 -11.89 30.73 20.18
C PRO A 4 -10.64 29.99 20.68
N ALA A 5 -10.74 29.17 21.74
CA ALA A 5 -9.64 28.35 22.24
C ALA A 5 -9.31 27.15 21.32
N LEU A 6 -10.33 26.53 20.68
CA LEU A 6 -10.13 25.39 19.79
C LEU A 6 -9.37 25.81 18.50
N LEU A 7 -9.76 26.96 17.96
CA LEU A 7 -9.15 27.57 16.77
C LEU A 7 -7.67 27.95 16.97
N VAL A 8 -7.30 28.37 18.19
CA VAL A 8 -5.92 28.74 18.52
C VAL A 8 -5.03 27.51 18.70
N VAL A 9 -5.57 26.41 19.21
CA VAL A 9 -4.84 25.13 19.32
C VAL A 9 -4.64 24.51 17.93
N GLU A 10 -5.68 24.49 17.07
CA GLU A 10 -5.58 24.00 15.69
C GLU A 10 -4.55 24.78 14.86
N THR A 11 -4.54 26.11 14.93
CA THR A 11 -3.56 26.93 14.19
C THR A 11 -2.14 26.81 14.71
N SER A 12 -1.96 26.60 16.02
CA SER A 12 -0.63 26.38 16.62
C SER A 12 -0.07 25.01 16.25
N CYS A 13 -0.91 23.97 16.23
CA CYS A 13 -0.54 22.62 15.81
C CYS A 13 -0.22 22.54 14.31
N LEU A 14 -1.00 23.21 13.45
CA LEU A 14 -0.72 23.26 12.01
C LEU A 14 0.63 23.90 11.69
N ASN A 15 1.04 24.91 12.47
CA ASN A 15 2.33 25.57 12.32
C ASN A 15 3.49 24.70 12.83
N ALA A 16 3.28 23.89 13.88
CA ALA A 16 4.26 22.91 14.33
C ALA A 16 4.47 21.78 13.31
N GLU A 17 3.39 21.25 12.73
CA GLU A 17 3.43 20.22 11.69
C GLU A 17 4.14 20.72 10.41
N LYS A 18 3.89 21.97 9.99
CA LYS A 18 4.61 22.60 8.86
C LYS A 18 6.10 22.83 9.15
N THR A 19 6.44 23.17 10.40
CA THR A 19 7.84 23.41 10.80
C THR A 19 8.63 22.10 10.88
N LEU A 20 8.01 21.03 11.36
CA LEU A 20 8.56 19.67 11.36
C LEU A 20 8.76 19.15 9.93
N ALA A 21 7.75 19.27 9.06
CA ALA A 21 7.88 18.88 7.65
C ALA A 21 9.00 19.63 6.89
N ALA A 22 9.22 20.90 7.21
CA ALA A 22 10.32 21.69 6.64
C ALA A 22 11.71 21.26 7.16
N GLN A 23 11.80 20.74 8.39
CA GLN A 23 13.06 20.18 8.92
C GLN A 23 13.37 18.78 8.35
N PHE A 24 12.34 17.96 8.10
CA PHE A 24 12.52 16.63 7.49
C PHE A 24 12.99 16.69 6.02
N GLY A 25 12.63 17.74 5.27
CA GLY A 25 13.14 17.94 3.90
C GLY A 25 14.63 18.28 3.79
N SER A 26 15.32 18.55 4.90
CA SER A 26 16.69 19.10 4.90
C SER A 26 17.77 18.14 5.44
N ARG A 27 17.40 16.93 5.89
CA ARG A 27 18.35 15.93 6.39
C ARG A 27 18.24 14.61 5.63
N GLY A 28 18.90 14.55 4.47
CA GLY A 28 19.15 13.30 3.76
C GLY A 28 20.16 12.45 4.53
N SER A 29 19.71 11.34 5.13
CA SER A 29 20.55 10.18 5.51
C SER A 29 19.71 9.09 6.22
N TRP A 30 18.59 8.63 5.64
CA TRP A 30 17.89 7.42 6.13
C TRP A 30 17.16 6.71 4.98
N GLU A 31 17.93 6.15 4.03
CA GLU A 31 17.40 5.42 2.86
C GLU A 31 17.59 3.89 2.93
N GLN A 32 18.00 3.30 4.06
CA GLN A 32 18.42 1.88 4.06
C GLN A 32 17.69 0.88 4.95
N ASN A 33 16.63 1.23 5.67
CA ASN A 33 15.78 0.18 6.28
C ASN A 33 14.33 0.66 6.38
N LEU A 34 13.44 0.01 5.61
CA LEU A 34 11.98 0.22 5.50
C LEU A 34 11.56 1.55 4.83
N ASN A 35 11.33 1.49 3.51
CA ASN A 35 10.63 2.52 2.72
C ASN A 35 9.17 2.66 3.20
N LEU A 36 8.93 3.46 4.24
CA LEU A 36 7.60 3.94 4.63
C LEU A 36 7.44 5.41 4.17
N PRO A 37 6.39 5.76 3.40
CA PRO A 37 6.24 7.11 2.87
C PRO A 37 5.94 8.12 3.99
N LEU A 38 6.55 9.31 3.88
CA LEU A 38 6.42 10.52 4.71
C LEU A 38 4.98 11.07 4.91
N ASN A 39 3.96 10.40 4.36
CA ASN A 39 2.56 10.81 4.45
C ASN A 39 1.88 10.50 5.79
N PHE A 40 2.63 9.97 6.77
CA PHE A 40 2.17 9.82 8.16
C PHE A 40 1.75 11.17 8.81
N LEU A 41 2.13 12.30 8.22
CA LEU A 41 1.85 13.65 8.70
C LEU A 41 0.65 14.37 8.03
N GLY A 42 -0.08 13.76 7.09
CA GLY A 42 -1.33 14.34 6.58
C GLY A 42 -1.22 15.72 5.89
N LEU A 43 -0.05 16.10 5.36
CA LEU A 43 0.15 17.39 4.71
C LEU A 43 -0.06 17.31 3.18
N GLN A 44 -1.26 17.67 2.71
CA GLN A 44 -1.46 18.05 1.29
C GLN A 44 -1.06 19.52 1.09
N PHE A 45 0.08 19.78 0.44
CA PHE A 45 0.46 21.13 0.01
C PHE A 45 -0.23 21.48 -1.31
N GLN A 46 -1.16 22.45 -1.30
CA GLN A 46 -1.57 23.18 -2.50
C GLN A 46 -0.64 24.38 -2.70
N ASN A 47 0.09 24.40 -3.83
CA ASN A 47 0.92 25.53 -4.23
C ASN A 47 0.05 26.73 -4.65
N GLY A 48 -0.18 27.65 -3.71
CA GLY A 48 -0.78 28.96 -3.94
C GLY A 48 0.27 30.06 -3.79
N ASN A 49 0.68 30.63 -4.92
CA ASN A 49 1.67 31.68 -5.03
C ASN A 49 1.15 33.01 -4.43
N SER A 50 1.67 33.45 -3.28
CA SER A 50 1.49 34.84 -2.84
C SER A 50 2.73 35.37 -2.12
N ARG A 51 3.27 36.41 -2.74
CA ARG A 51 4.52 37.12 -2.45
C ARG A 51 4.22 38.23 -1.44
N ILE A 52 4.89 38.24 -0.29
CA ILE A 52 4.96 39.43 0.58
C ILE A 52 6.42 39.78 0.84
N ARG A 53 6.80 40.98 0.38
CA ARG A 53 8.08 41.67 0.60
C ARG A 53 8.10 42.29 2.00
N GLY A 54 9.25 42.24 2.66
CA GLY A 54 9.60 43.07 3.81
C GLY A 54 11.09 42.95 4.12
N GLU A 55 11.83 44.02 3.82
CA GLU A 55 13.29 44.16 3.95
C GLU A 55 13.75 44.25 5.42
N GLY A 56 14.94 43.71 5.74
CA GLY A 56 15.58 43.92 7.04
C GLY A 56 16.88 43.11 7.21
N LYS A 57 17.99 43.81 7.43
CA LYS A 57 19.38 43.34 7.47
C LYS A 57 19.69 42.26 8.53
N THR A 58 20.73 41.49 8.21
CA THR A 58 21.37 40.38 8.93
C THR A 58 21.95 40.72 10.31
N ARG A 59 21.58 39.92 11.32
CA ARG A 59 22.43 39.27 12.37
C ARG A 59 21.52 38.88 13.56
N GLY A 60 21.46 37.60 13.90
CA GLY A 60 20.84 37.15 15.14
C GLY A 60 20.55 35.65 15.12
N GLY A 61 21.17 34.91 16.04
CA GLY A 61 20.77 33.54 16.34
C GLY A 61 19.29 33.51 16.71
N ILE A 62 18.52 32.65 16.05
CA ILE A 62 17.11 32.50 16.35
C ILE A 62 17.01 31.57 17.54
N ALA A 63 16.72 32.14 18.69
CA ALA A 63 16.34 31.44 19.90
C ALA A 63 15.15 30.52 19.59
N ILE A 64 15.31 29.22 19.82
CA ILE A 64 14.19 28.28 19.89
C ILE A 64 13.40 28.69 21.13
N GLY A 65 12.31 29.41 20.91
CA GLY A 65 11.40 29.83 21.96
C GLY A 65 10.89 28.60 22.70
N LYS A 66 11.19 28.53 24.00
CA LYS A 66 10.51 27.64 24.94
C LYS A 66 9.01 27.78 24.72
N ILE A 67 8.35 26.70 24.31
CA ILE A 67 6.91 26.57 24.47
C ILE A 67 6.67 26.44 25.98
N THR A 68 6.58 27.58 26.67
CA THR A 68 6.04 27.63 28.02
C THR A 68 4.53 27.57 27.88
N CYS A 69 3.94 26.40 28.08
CA CYS A 69 2.53 26.26 28.41
C CYS A 69 2.29 27.01 29.73
N GLN A 70 1.86 28.26 29.62
CA GLN A 70 1.48 29.10 30.75
C GLN A 70 0.17 28.54 31.34
N GLY A 71 0.32 27.53 32.19
CA GLY A 71 -0.79 26.82 32.83
C GLY A 71 -0.34 25.64 33.68
N TYR A 72 0.80 25.00 33.38
CA TYR A 72 1.36 23.93 34.21
C TYR A 72 2.80 24.29 34.60
N LYS A 73 2.95 24.95 35.75
CA LYS A 73 4.26 25.19 36.36
C LYS A 73 4.91 23.85 36.72
N ASN A 74 6.12 23.63 36.19
CA ASN A 74 7.17 22.70 36.62
C ASN A 74 6.70 21.56 37.52
N LYS A 75 6.23 20.48 36.90
CA LYS A 75 6.14 19.17 37.52
C LYS A 75 7.28 18.31 36.96
N SER A 76 8.14 17.81 37.84
CA SER A 76 9.27 16.93 37.49
C SER A 76 8.77 15.69 36.73
N SER A 77 9.61 15.03 35.94
CA SER A 77 9.29 13.79 35.21
C SER A 77 8.65 12.69 36.08
N SER A 78 8.94 12.67 37.39
CA SER A 78 8.29 11.80 38.37
C SER A 78 6.82 12.12 38.67
N SER A 79 6.38 13.35 38.39
CA SER A 79 5.03 13.83 38.64
C SER A 79 4.13 13.78 37.41
N PHE A 80 4.69 13.71 36.18
CA PHE A 80 3.94 13.34 34.98
C PHE A 80 3.55 11.84 35.03
N SER A 81 4.50 10.99 35.41
CA SER A 81 4.26 9.55 35.67
C SER A 81 3.32 9.30 36.85
N LYS A 82 3.35 10.13 37.91
CA LYS A 82 2.38 10.05 39.00
C LYS A 82 0.99 10.60 38.65
N SER A 83 0.86 11.63 37.81
CA SER A 83 -0.46 12.09 37.36
C SER A 83 -1.17 11.12 36.42
N VAL A 84 -0.45 10.16 35.84
CA VAL A 84 -1.03 9.02 35.11
C VAL A 84 -1.46 7.89 36.06
N ASN A 85 -1.02 7.90 37.33
CA ASN A 85 -1.12 6.76 38.25
C ASN A 85 -2.09 6.92 39.43
N THR A 86 -2.93 7.96 39.46
CA THR A 86 -3.95 8.12 40.49
C THR A 86 -5.30 8.33 39.83
N GLU A 87 -6.19 7.34 40.01
CA GLU A 87 -7.59 7.32 39.57
C GLU A 87 -7.80 7.29 38.04
N CYS A 88 -7.35 6.19 37.41
CA CYS A 88 -7.93 5.74 36.14
C CYS A 88 -8.97 4.65 36.40
N ASP A 89 -9.99 4.98 37.19
CA ASP A 89 -11.34 4.55 36.81
C ASP A 89 -11.62 5.26 35.48
N LEU A 90 -11.21 4.63 34.37
CA LEU A 90 -11.35 5.21 33.03
C LEU A 90 -12.83 5.37 32.72
N GLU A 91 -13.36 6.54 33.06
CA GLU A 91 -14.60 7.04 32.50
C GLU A 91 -14.54 6.91 30.98
N GLU A 92 -15.69 6.55 30.43
CA GLU A 92 -15.94 6.06 29.07
C GLU A 92 -15.77 7.14 27.99
N ASN A 93 -14.95 8.16 28.23
CA ASN A 93 -14.89 9.39 27.46
C ASN A 93 -13.87 9.31 26.31
N SER A 94 -14.36 9.51 25.09
CA SER A 94 -13.51 9.48 23.89
C SER A 94 -12.62 10.73 23.77
N ASP A 95 -12.94 11.84 24.45
CA ASP A 95 -12.09 13.05 24.50
C ASP A 95 -10.77 12.79 25.22
N ASP A 96 -10.83 12.15 26.39
CA ASP A 96 -9.64 11.87 27.20
C ASP A 96 -8.75 10.81 26.53
N GLU A 97 -9.36 9.79 25.91
CA GLU A 97 -8.63 8.81 25.10
C GLU A 97 -7.88 9.50 23.95
N PHE A 98 -8.53 10.41 23.23
CA PHE A 98 -7.92 11.15 22.14
C PHE A 98 -6.72 11.98 22.62
N LEU A 99 -6.91 12.78 23.68
CA LEU A 99 -5.86 13.65 24.21
C LEU A 99 -4.67 12.84 24.75
N ALA A 100 -4.93 11.79 25.53
CA ALA A 100 -3.89 10.92 26.08
C ALA A 100 -3.12 10.21 24.96
N SER A 101 -3.84 9.62 23.99
CA SER A 101 -3.23 8.91 22.87
C SER A 101 -2.42 9.85 21.98
N ARG A 102 -2.91 11.07 21.72
CA ARG A 102 -2.19 12.09 20.95
C ARG A 102 -0.90 12.53 21.65
N LEU A 103 -0.96 12.79 22.95
CA LEU A 103 0.22 13.19 23.73
C LEU A 103 1.29 12.08 23.75
N LEU A 104 0.87 10.83 23.99
CA LEU A 104 1.77 9.69 23.97
C LEU A 104 2.32 9.44 22.56
N PHE A 105 1.49 9.58 21.52
CA PHE A 105 1.92 9.45 20.13
C PHE A 105 3.00 10.49 19.79
N LEU A 106 2.78 11.76 20.15
CA LEU A 106 3.80 12.80 19.95
C LEU A 106 5.06 12.52 20.78
N ALA A 107 4.92 11.94 21.98
CA ALA A 107 6.06 11.52 22.79
C ALA A 107 6.85 10.35 22.18
N THR A 108 6.30 9.61 21.20
CA THR A 108 7.10 8.61 20.45
C THR A 108 8.16 9.24 19.54
N TYR A 109 8.08 10.55 19.27
CA TYR A 109 9.04 11.28 18.45
C TYR A 109 9.96 12.16 19.30
N ASP A 110 11.27 11.99 19.15
CA ASP A 110 12.30 12.87 19.73
C ASP A 110 12.13 13.16 21.24
N THR A 111 11.76 12.15 22.04
CA THR A 111 11.74 12.25 23.50
C THR A 111 12.49 11.12 24.19
N ASP A 112 12.90 11.36 25.45
CA ASP A 112 13.55 10.36 26.32
C ASP A 112 12.54 9.46 27.05
N LEU A 113 11.29 9.37 26.57
CA LEU A 113 10.25 8.60 27.22
C LEU A 113 10.47 7.10 27.00
N ASP A 114 10.56 6.36 28.11
CA ASP A 114 10.81 4.93 28.11
C ASP A 114 9.48 4.13 28.06
N PHE A 115 9.08 3.73 26.85
CA PHE A 115 7.84 2.97 26.64
C PHE A 115 7.87 1.56 27.23
N ASP A 116 9.04 0.96 27.45
CA ASP A 116 9.15 -0.33 28.14
C ASP A 116 8.62 -0.19 29.58
N LYS A 117 9.02 0.88 30.28
CA LYS A 117 8.51 1.16 31.63
C LYS A 117 7.02 1.47 31.64
N LEU A 118 6.49 2.16 30.63
CA LEU A 118 5.06 2.47 30.57
C LEU A 118 4.22 1.22 30.32
N ILE A 119 4.73 0.27 29.53
CA ILE A 119 4.05 -1.01 29.32
C ILE A 119 4.11 -1.86 30.59
N ASP A 120 5.30 -1.99 31.21
CA ASP A 120 5.51 -2.89 32.35
C ASP A 120 4.95 -2.35 33.68
N ASN A 121 5.06 -1.03 33.94
CA ASN A 121 4.68 -0.43 35.23
C ASN A 121 3.34 0.32 35.21
N ASN A 122 2.90 0.78 34.04
CA ASN A 122 1.70 1.61 33.90
C ASN A 122 0.62 0.91 33.05
N ASN A 123 0.78 -0.37 32.72
CA ASN A 123 -0.18 -1.18 31.95
C ASN A 123 -0.63 -0.54 30.62
N LEU A 124 0.24 0.25 29.98
CA LEU A 124 -0.10 0.96 28.74
C LEU A 124 -0.64 0.03 27.64
N GLY A 125 -0.09 -1.18 27.54
CA GLY A 125 -0.56 -2.19 26.58
C GLY A 125 -2.01 -2.62 26.85
N GLU A 126 -2.38 -2.84 28.11
CA GLU A 126 -3.74 -3.21 28.50
C GLU A 126 -4.73 -2.07 28.20
N TYR A 127 -4.35 -0.82 28.48
CA TYR A 127 -5.17 0.33 28.16
C TYR A 127 -5.44 0.45 26.66
N ILE A 128 -4.41 0.38 25.82
CA ILE A 128 -4.57 0.43 24.35
C ILE A 128 -5.49 -0.70 23.87
N ASN A 129 -5.29 -1.93 24.38
CA ASN A 129 -6.16 -3.06 24.05
C ASN A 129 -7.62 -2.82 24.47
N ASN A 130 -7.85 -2.26 25.66
CA ASN A 130 -9.19 -1.95 26.17
C ASN A 130 -9.88 -0.84 25.37
N HIS A 131 -9.16 0.20 24.94
CA HIS A 131 -9.68 1.24 24.05
C HIS A 131 -10.14 0.65 22.71
N ILE A 132 -9.31 -0.16 22.07
CA ILE A 132 -9.66 -0.83 20.80
C ILE A 132 -10.84 -1.80 21.00
N TYR A 133 -10.86 -2.55 22.09
CA TYR A 133 -11.99 -3.42 22.45
C TYR A 133 -13.30 -2.62 22.60
N ARG A 134 -13.27 -1.49 23.32
CA ARG A 134 -14.40 -0.58 23.52
C ARG A 134 -14.95 -0.09 22.19
N HIS A 135 -14.09 0.40 21.29
CA HIS A 135 -14.49 0.79 19.94
C HIS A 135 -15.11 -0.37 19.16
N SER A 136 -14.55 -1.58 19.28
CA SER A 136 -15.09 -2.78 18.62
C SER A 136 -16.50 -3.16 19.11
N LYS A 137 -16.89 -2.82 20.35
CA LYS A 137 -18.25 -3.06 20.86
C LYS A 137 -19.29 -2.19 20.16
N ARG A 138 -18.92 -1.00 19.68
CA ARG A 138 -19.82 -0.08 18.97
C ARG A 138 -20.29 -0.64 17.62
N PHE A 139 -19.58 -1.63 17.07
CA PHE A 139 -19.94 -2.35 15.86
C PHE A 139 -20.76 -3.60 16.19
N SER A 140 -22.10 -3.47 16.13
CA SER A 140 -23.04 -4.59 16.30
C SER A 140 -23.17 -5.44 15.02
N LYS A 141 -23.82 -6.61 15.11
CA LYS A 141 -23.94 -7.56 13.98
C LYS A 141 -24.85 -7.07 12.83
N ALA A 142 -25.65 -6.02 13.04
CA ALA A 142 -26.82 -5.76 12.20
C ALA A 142 -26.68 -4.66 11.14
N ARG A 143 -25.64 -3.79 11.17
CA ARG A 143 -25.50 -2.73 10.17
C ARG A 143 -24.07 -2.20 10.05
N LYS A 144 -23.65 -1.88 8.82
CA LYS A 144 -22.46 -1.03 8.56
C LYS A 144 -22.69 0.31 9.25
N LYS A 145 -21.76 0.72 10.11
CA LYS A 145 -21.93 1.87 11.00
C LYS A 145 -20.80 2.87 10.75
N LYS A 146 -21.16 4.14 10.60
CA LYS A 146 -20.23 5.26 10.70
C LYS A 146 -19.93 5.52 12.17
N LEU A 147 -18.66 5.67 12.51
CA LEU A 147 -18.24 6.06 13.86
C LEU A 147 -18.69 7.50 14.15
N ASP A 148 -18.93 7.80 15.42
CA ASP A 148 -19.06 9.20 15.83
C ASP A 148 -17.72 9.92 15.57
N GLN A 149 -17.77 11.22 15.29
CA GLN A 149 -16.58 11.98 14.92
C GLN A 149 -15.49 11.89 16.01
N MET A 150 -15.88 11.99 17.28
CA MET A 150 -14.90 11.97 18.37
C MET A 150 -14.33 10.57 18.59
N ASP A 151 -15.16 9.54 18.43
CA ASP A 151 -14.69 8.16 18.49
C ASP A 151 -13.71 7.82 17.36
N GLU A 152 -13.97 8.33 16.16
CA GLU A 152 -13.10 8.14 15.00
C GLU A 152 -11.72 8.76 15.24
N LEU A 153 -11.68 9.98 15.79
CA LEU A 153 -10.44 10.67 16.16
C LEU A 153 -9.69 9.91 17.26
N ALA A 154 -10.38 9.53 18.35
CA ALA A 154 -9.78 8.79 19.47
C ALA A 154 -9.21 7.43 19.02
N LEU A 155 -9.98 6.67 18.24
CA LEU A 155 -9.53 5.40 17.67
C LEU A 155 -8.31 5.61 16.76
N SER A 156 -8.33 6.65 15.93
CA SER A 156 -7.23 6.95 15.02
C SER A 156 -5.92 7.25 15.76
N GLU A 157 -5.95 8.06 16.82
CA GLU A 157 -4.76 8.35 17.63
C GLU A 157 -4.28 7.12 18.41
N THR A 158 -5.20 6.30 18.93
CA THR A 158 -4.86 5.03 19.59
C THR A 158 -4.15 4.07 18.63
N LEU A 159 -4.64 3.94 17.39
CA LEU A 159 -4.03 3.08 16.37
C LEU A 159 -2.67 3.58 15.91
N LYS A 160 -2.50 4.91 15.76
CA LYS A 160 -1.19 5.53 15.46
C LYS A 160 -0.18 5.29 16.57
N LEU A 161 -0.58 5.50 17.82
CA LEU A 161 0.25 5.24 18.99
C LEU A 161 0.71 3.78 19.00
N MET A 162 -0.23 2.84 18.84
CA MET A 162 0.09 1.41 18.81
C MET A 162 1.04 1.06 17.65
N PHE A 163 0.82 1.62 16.45
CA PHE A 163 1.71 1.42 15.31
C PHE A 163 3.12 1.91 15.60
N ASN A 164 3.28 3.12 16.15
CA ASN A 164 4.59 3.66 16.47
C ASN A 164 5.31 2.86 17.55
N ILE A 165 4.61 2.49 18.63
CA ILE A 165 5.20 1.66 19.69
C ILE A 165 5.67 0.32 19.12
N THR A 166 4.82 -0.36 18.34
CA THR A 166 5.18 -1.66 17.73
C THR A 166 6.29 -1.56 16.70
N ASN A 167 6.45 -0.39 16.05
CA ASN A 167 7.55 -0.13 15.12
C ASN A 167 8.88 0.12 15.84
N PHE A 168 8.89 0.94 16.90
CA PHE A 168 10.10 1.29 17.64
C PHE A 168 10.50 0.24 18.70
N TYR A 169 9.55 -0.55 19.21
CA TYR A 169 9.77 -1.59 20.21
C TYR A 169 9.24 -2.95 19.70
N PRO A 170 9.88 -3.59 18.70
CA PRO A 170 9.41 -4.85 18.11
C PRO A 170 9.34 -6.03 19.10
N HIS A 171 10.07 -5.98 20.21
CA HIS A 171 10.02 -6.98 21.30
C HIS A 171 8.75 -6.88 22.14
N ARG A 172 7.96 -5.80 22.04
CA ARG A 172 6.72 -5.59 22.80
C ARG A 172 5.45 -5.83 21.99
N VAL A 173 5.56 -6.27 20.75
CA VAL A 173 4.41 -6.55 19.85
C VAL A 173 3.40 -7.50 20.49
N ASP A 174 3.86 -8.47 21.28
CA ASP A 174 3.00 -9.47 21.93
C ASP A 174 1.98 -8.83 22.88
N ALA A 175 2.33 -7.71 23.53
CA ALA A 175 1.43 -6.97 24.43
C ALA A 175 0.18 -6.45 23.71
N PHE A 176 0.25 -6.23 22.40
CA PHE A 176 -0.84 -5.68 21.58
C PHE A 176 -1.60 -6.75 20.77
N SER A 177 -1.14 -8.00 20.82
CA SER A 177 -1.81 -9.12 20.13
C SER A 177 -3.30 -9.23 20.46
N PRO A 178 -3.78 -9.01 21.72
CA PRO A 178 -5.22 -9.04 22.05
C PRO A 178 -6.09 -8.07 21.22
N SER A 179 -5.51 -7.01 20.64
CA SER A 179 -6.23 -6.07 19.79
C SER A 179 -6.58 -6.60 18.40
N ILE A 180 -5.85 -7.60 17.89
CA ILE A 180 -6.04 -8.16 16.53
C ILE A 180 -7.51 -8.51 16.23
N PRO A 181 -8.20 -9.37 17.01
CA PRO A 181 -9.60 -9.71 16.73
C PRO A 181 -10.54 -8.50 16.78
N HIS A 182 -10.23 -7.50 17.61
CA HIS A 182 -11.04 -6.28 17.73
C HIS A 182 -10.85 -5.36 16.51
N ILE A 183 -9.63 -5.21 16.01
CA ILE A 183 -9.30 -4.47 14.79
C ILE A 183 -9.99 -5.13 13.58
N LEU A 184 -9.88 -6.45 13.43
CA LEU A 184 -10.54 -7.19 12.35
C LEU A 184 -12.07 -7.07 12.42
N LYS A 185 -12.65 -7.09 13.62
CA LYS A 185 -14.08 -6.86 13.82
C LYS A 185 -14.51 -5.45 13.40
N ILE A 186 -13.70 -4.43 13.66
CA ILE A 186 -13.96 -3.06 13.21
C ILE A 186 -13.86 -2.99 11.68
N LEU A 187 -12.76 -3.49 11.10
CA LEU A 187 -12.52 -3.49 9.66
C LEU A 187 -13.63 -4.21 8.87
N SER A 188 -14.05 -5.39 9.31
CA SER A 188 -15.12 -6.15 8.62
C SER A 188 -16.47 -5.42 8.60
N ARG A 189 -16.75 -4.55 9.58
CA ARG A 189 -18.07 -3.92 9.77
C ARG A 189 -18.12 -2.43 9.43
N ILE A 190 -16.97 -1.78 9.30
CA ILE A 190 -16.93 -0.37 8.95
C ILE A 190 -17.40 -0.14 7.51
N GLU A 191 -18.15 0.93 7.32
CA GLU A 191 -18.42 1.47 5.99
C GLU A 191 -17.10 2.00 5.41
N ILE A 192 -16.81 1.67 4.15
CA ILE A 192 -15.56 2.11 3.52
C ILE A 192 -15.73 3.61 3.27
N PRO A 193 -14.83 4.47 3.80
CA PRO A 193 -14.94 5.90 3.60
C PRO A 193 -14.79 6.23 2.12
N THR A 194 -15.38 7.36 1.72
CA THR A 194 -15.22 7.93 0.39
C THR A 194 -14.49 9.26 0.53
N PRO A 195 -13.22 9.38 0.11
CA PRO A 195 -12.48 8.39 -0.66
C PRO A 195 -11.97 7.20 0.18
N PRO A 196 -11.72 6.02 -0.44
CA PRO A 196 -11.19 4.83 0.25
C PRO A 196 -9.79 5.06 0.85
N LEU A 197 -9.38 4.19 1.76
CA LEU A 197 -8.08 4.28 2.47
C LEU A 197 -7.89 5.60 3.24
N GLN A 198 -8.98 6.19 3.74
CA GLN A 198 -8.95 7.30 4.68
C GLN A 198 -9.10 6.82 6.12
N ALA A 199 -8.97 7.75 7.07
CA ALA A 199 -9.24 7.49 8.48
C ALA A 199 -10.66 6.96 8.67
N PRO A 200 -10.88 6.01 9.61
CA PRO A 200 -9.88 5.30 10.41
C PRO A 200 -9.33 4.04 9.73
N VAL A 201 -9.77 3.71 8.51
CA VAL A 201 -9.45 2.45 7.80
C VAL A 201 -7.96 2.31 7.50
N ASN A 202 -7.29 3.38 7.07
CA ASN A 202 -5.84 3.36 6.84
C ASN A 202 -5.05 3.03 8.12
N TYR A 203 -5.41 3.61 9.26
CA TYR A 203 -4.74 3.35 10.53
C TYR A 203 -5.01 1.93 11.03
N LEU A 204 -6.20 1.39 10.82
CA LEU A 204 -6.51 -0.01 11.12
C LEU A 204 -5.62 -0.95 10.30
N ILE A 205 -5.49 -0.71 8.99
CA ILE A 205 -4.62 -1.50 8.10
C ILE A 205 -3.15 -1.41 8.55
N ASN A 206 -2.64 -0.19 8.75
CA ASN A 206 -1.26 0.05 9.15
C ASN A 206 -0.95 -0.65 10.48
N SER A 207 -1.87 -0.57 11.44
CA SER A 207 -1.69 -1.18 12.75
C SER A 207 -1.53 -2.70 12.69
N LEU A 208 -2.18 -3.40 11.74
CA LEU A 208 -2.07 -4.84 11.56
C LEU A 208 -0.71 -5.27 10.99
N LEU A 209 0.01 -4.39 10.30
CA LEU A 209 1.30 -4.73 9.67
C LEU A 209 2.36 -5.14 10.69
N ASN A 210 2.40 -4.46 11.83
CA ASN A 210 3.42 -4.71 12.85
C ASN A 210 3.03 -5.83 13.82
N LEU A 211 1.77 -6.25 13.83
CA LEU A 211 1.26 -7.28 14.74
C LEU A 211 1.58 -8.71 14.25
N ASP A 212 1.66 -9.65 15.20
CA ASP A 212 1.85 -11.07 14.91
C ASP A 212 0.53 -11.74 14.49
N LEU A 213 0.21 -11.64 13.19
CA LEU A 213 -1.01 -12.20 12.61
C LEU A 213 -0.95 -13.73 12.44
N GLU A 214 0.25 -14.32 12.47
CA GLU A 214 0.44 -15.77 12.31
C GLU A 214 0.32 -16.51 13.65
N ALA A 215 0.28 -15.75 14.77
CA ALA A 215 0.31 -16.28 16.14
C ALA A 215 1.57 -17.15 16.42
N LYS A 216 2.71 -16.78 15.81
CA LYS A 216 4.00 -17.46 15.98
C LYS A 216 4.56 -17.27 17.38
N LYS A 217 4.46 -16.06 17.93
CA LYS A 217 5.01 -15.65 19.22
C LYS A 217 3.98 -15.79 20.33
N SER A 218 2.71 -15.54 20.02
CA SER A 218 1.65 -15.46 21.03
C SER A 218 0.54 -16.50 20.79
N LYS A 219 0.39 -17.44 21.74
CA LYS A 219 -0.70 -18.43 21.76
C LYS A 219 -1.99 -17.86 22.35
N HIS A 220 -2.23 -16.55 22.22
CA HIS A 220 -3.40 -15.88 22.82
C HIS A 220 -4.73 -16.39 22.24
N PHE A 221 -4.69 -16.98 21.05
CA PHE A 221 -5.89 -17.40 20.34
C PHE A 221 -5.86 -18.91 20.07
N GLY A 222 -6.95 -19.60 20.43
CA GLY A 222 -7.13 -21.03 20.08
C GLY A 222 -7.35 -21.26 18.57
N THR A 223 -7.74 -20.22 17.83
CA THR A 223 -7.92 -20.22 16.38
C THR A 223 -7.45 -18.87 15.83
N ASN A 224 -6.73 -18.84 14.71
CA ASN A 224 -6.25 -17.59 14.12
C ASN A 224 -7.45 -16.64 13.84
N PRO A 225 -7.52 -15.45 14.45
CA PRO A 225 -8.65 -14.54 14.30
C PRO A 225 -8.82 -14.01 12.86
N LEU A 226 -7.77 -14.11 12.04
CA LEU A 226 -7.79 -13.71 10.64
C LEU A 226 -8.63 -14.65 9.77
N PHE A 227 -8.69 -15.94 10.11
CA PHE A 227 -9.43 -16.97 9.36
C PHE A 227 -10.48 -17.62 10.28
N PRO A 228 -11.57 -16.89 10.61
CA PRO A 228 -12.53 -17.40 11.57
C PRO A 228 -13.32 -18.58 10.99
N LYS A 229 -13.73 -19.52 11.85
CA LYS A 229 -14.38 -20.78 11.45
C LYS A 229 -15.71 -20.60 10.71
N PHE A 230 -16.42 -19.48 10.93
CA PHE A 230 -17.72 -19.24 10.28
C PHE A 230 -17.56 -18.83 8.81
N ASP A 231 -16.48 -18.13 8.48
CA ASP A 231 -16.16 -17.65 7.14
C ASP A 231 -14.66 -17.31 7.12
N GLN A 232 -13.86 -18.19 6.51
CA GLN A 232 -12.42 -17.99 6.47
C GLN A 232 -12.00 -16.84 5.54
N ASN A 233 -12.88 -16.41 4.62
CA ASN A 233 -12.55 -15.44 3.59
C ASN A 233 -12.97 -14.01 3.96
N CYS A 234 -13.85 -13.83 4.96
CA CYS A 234 -14.49 -12.53 5.24
C CYS A 234 -13.52 -11.35 5.42
N ASN A 235 -12.38 -11.56 6.10
CA ASN A 235 -11.42 -10.50 6.36
C ASN A 235 -10.61 -10.15 5.10
N VAL A 236 -10.20 -11.16 4.36
CA VAL A 236 -9.47 -11.02 3.10
C VAL A 236 -10.36 -10.35 2.05
N ASP A 237 -11.60 -10.81 1.91
CA ASP A 237 -12.61 -10.23 1.03
C ASP A 237 -12.80 -8.73 1.29
N LYS A 238 -12.90 -8.34 2.57
CA LYS A 238 -13.01 -6.94 2.96
C LYS A 238 -11.78 -6.11 2.56
N LEU A 239 -10.58 -6.64 2.77
CA LEU A 239 -9.32 -5.96 2.41
C LEU A 239 -9.21 -5.79 0.88
N ILE A 240 -9.56 -6.81 0.11
CA ILE A 240 -9.58 -6.76 -1.36
C ILE A 240 -10.64 -5.77 -1.85
N ASN A 241 -11.82 -5.74 -1.25
CA ASN A 241 -12.85 -4.74 -1.59
C ASN A 241 -12.40 -3.30 -1.30
N ILE A 242 -11.65 -3.07 -0.21
CA ILE A 242 -11.04 -1.76 0.06
C ILE A 242 -10.01 -1.42 -1.03
N LEU A 243 -9.16 -2.37 -1.43
CA LEU A 243 -8.20 -2.19 -2.51
C LEU A 243 -8.91 -1.86 -3.82
N ASP A 244 -9.99 -2.57 -4.14
CA ASP A 244 -10.76 -2.40 -5.36
C ASP A 244 -11.34 -0.99 -5.50
N GLN A 245 -12.01 -0.52 -4.45
CA GLN A 245 -12.54 0.83 -4.42
C GLN A 245 -11.43 1.88 -4.47
N ALA A 246 -10.30 1.63 -3.79
CA ALA A 246 -9.17 2.56 -3.78
C ALA A 246 -8.55 2.71 -5.18
N VAL A 247 -8.34 1.60 -5.88
CA VAL A 247 -7.79 1.55 -7.23
C VAL A 247 -8.75 2.19 -8.25
N ALA A 248 -10.06 2.07 -8.05
CA ALA A 248 -11.06 2.69 -8.91
C ALA A 248 -11.18 4.22 -8.71
N MET A 249 -10.94 4.72 -7.50
CA MET A 249 -11.21 6.12 -7.16
C MET A 249 -9.97 7.02 -7.17
N HIS A 250 -8.81 6.50 -6.77
CA HIS A 250 -7.60 7.30 -6.61
C HIS A 250 -6.76 7.36 -7.87
N LYS A 251 -6.10 8.50 -8.08
CA LYS A 251 -5.05 8.61 -9.10
C LYS A 251 -3.79 7.85 -8.66
N PRO A 252 -2.99 7.30 -9.60
CA PRO A 252 -1.81 6.50 -9.27
C PRO A 252 -0.84 7.17 -8.29
N GLN A 253 -0.62 8.49 -8.42
CA GLN A 253 0.29 9.27 -7.56
C GLN A 253 -0.13 9.24 -6.09
N HIS A 254 -1.44 9.35 -5.82
CA HIS A 254 -1.93 9.37 -4.45
C HIS A 254 -1.99 7.95 -3.88
N LEU A 255 -2.37 6.99 -4.74
CA LEU A 255 -2.50 5.60 -4.38
C LEU A 255 -1.17 4.97 -3.96
N GLU A 256 -0.03 5.38 -4.55
CA GLU A 256 1.29 4.91 -4.14
C GLU A 256 1.55 5.11 -2.65
N SER A 257 1.16 6.26 -2.09
CA SER A 257 1.36 6.54 -0.67
C SER A 257 0.39 5.83 0.28
N LEU A 258 -0.78 5.41 -0.22
CA LEU A 258 -1.88 4.88 0.60
C LEU A 258 -2.04 3.36 0.49
N ALA A 259 -1.81 2.78 -0.68
CA ALA A 259 -2.10 1.37 -0.95
C ALA A 259 -0.96 0.43 -0.60
N VAL A 260 0.29 0.91 -0.53
CA VAL A 260 1.45 0.08 -0.18
C VAL A 260 1.25 -0.67 1.13
N PRO A 261 0.79 -0.05 2.24
CA PRO A 261 0.48 -0.78 3.47
C PRO A 261 -0.55 -1.90 3.29
N LEU A 262 -1.59 -1.68 2.47
CA LEU A 262 -2.61 -2.68 2.20
C LEU A 262 -2.07 -3.85 1.36
N LEU A 263 -1.27 -3.57 0.33
CA LEU A 263 -0.62 -4.58 -0.50
C LEU A 263 0.34 -5.44 0.34
N THR A 264 1.17 -4.80 1.16
CA THR A 264 2.08 -5.50 2.08
C THR A 264 1.31 -6.36 3.08
N LEU A 265 0.17 -5.89 3.59
CA LEU A 265 -0.68 -6.67 4.47
C LEU A 265 -1.25 -7.90 3.75
N LEU A 266 -1.78 -7.75 2.53
CA LEU A 266 -2.30 -8.86 1.74
C LEU A 266 -1.23 -9.91 1.44
N ARG A 267 -0.02 -9.50 1.06
CA ARG A 267 1.15 -10.38 0.87
C ARG A 267 1.49 -11.16 2.13
N LYS A 268 1.61 -10.42 3.26
CA LYS A 268 1.88 -11.04 4.57
C LYS A 268 0.81 -12.08 4.91
N ILE A 269 -0.46 -11.75 4.74
CA ILE A 269 -1.59 -12.67 4.97
C ILE A 269 -1.51 -13.91 4.08
N TYR A 270 -1.25 -13.73 2.79
CA TYR A 270 -1.17 -14.84 1.83
C TYR A 270 -0.08 -15.85 2.21
N SER A 271 1.07 -15.39 2.71
CA SER A 271 2.21 -16.26 3.07
C SER A 271 1.86 -17.37 4.08
N PHE A 272 0.95 -17.12 5.03
CA PHE A 272 0.54 -18.08 6.06
C PHE A 272 -0.95 -18.48 5.97
N ALA A 273 -1.66 -18.05 4.93
CA ALA A 273 -3.06 -18.37 4.74
C ALA A 273 -3.28 -19.89 4.49
N PRO A 274 -4.38 -20.48 4.99
CA PRO A 274 -4.79 -21.82 4.59
C PRO A 274 -5.13 -21.90 3.09
N GLU A 275 -5.14 -23.12 2.53
CA GLU A 275 -5.43 -23.37 1.10
C GLU A 275 -6.75 -22.74 0.61
N GLY A 276 -7.80 -22.74 1.43
CA GLY A 276 -9.09 -22.15 1.07
C GLY A 276 -8.98 -20.63 0.77
N PRO A 277 -8.57 -19.81 1.76
CA PRO A 277 -8.32 -18.39 1.54
C PRO A 277 -7.26 -18.08 0.48
N LYS A 278 -6.21 -18.90 0.33
CA LYS A 278 -5.20 -18.71 -0.74
C LYS A 278 -5.82 -18.77 -2.13
N LYS A 279 -6.54 -19.85 -2.42
CA LYS A 279 -7.25 -20.01 -3.70
C LYS A 279 -8.29 -18.93 -3.93
N TYR A 280 -8.95 -18.47 -2.87
CA TYR A 280 -9.89 -17.35 -2.96
C TYR A 280 -9.19 -16.03 -3.32
N MET A 281 -7.99 -15.77 -2.78
CA MET A 281 -7.19 -14.60 -3.15
C MET A 281 -6.69 -14.67 -4.59
N GLU A 282 -6.19 -15.84 -5.01
CA GLU A 282 -5.77 -16.11 -6.39
C GLU A 282 -6.91 -15.83 -7.35
N TRP A 283 -8.09 -16.39 -7.07
CA TRP A 283 -9.30 -16.20 -7.86
C TRP A 283 -9.73 -14.73 -8.01
N LEU A 284 -9.62 -13.92 -6.94
CA LEU A 284 -10.02 -12.50 -6.98
C LEU A 284 -9.00 -11.56 -7.63
N LEU A 285 -7.71 -11.87 -7.53
CA LEU A 285 -6.63 -10.94 -7.84
C LEU A 285 -5.86 -11.28 -9.13
N LEU A 286 -5.83 -12.56 -9.52
CA LEU A 286 -5.26 -12.97 -10.80
C LEU A 286 -6.32 -12.88 -11.91
N PRO A 287 -5.91 -12.60 -13.17
CA PRO A 287 -6.82 -12.72 -14.31
C PRO A 287 -7.41 -14.13 -14.40
N GLU A 288 -8.73 -14.23 -14.59
CA GLU A 288 -9.40 -15.51 -14.87
C GLU A 288 -9.44 -15.80 -16.38
N ASP A 289 -9.64 -17.07 -16.74
CA ASP A 289 -9.89 -17.54 -18.12
C ASP A 289 -11.02 -16.77 -18.85
N ASN A 290 -12.00 -16.23 -18.11
CA ASN A 290 -13.09 -15.41 -18.67
C ASN A 290 -12.69 -13.96 -18.99
N ASP A 291 -11.57 -13.47 -18.46
CA ASP A 291 -11.06 -12.11 -18.67
C ASP A 291 -10.24 -11.99 -19.98
N HIS A 292 -10.09 -13.10 -20.72
CA HIS A 292 -9.36 -13.19 -22.00
C HIS A 292 -10.21 -12.86 -23.22
N ASP A 293 -11.46 -12.40 -23.06
CA ASP A 293 -12.26 -11.85 -24.17
C ASP A 293 -11.70 -10.51 -24.66
N LEU A 294 -10.97 -9.80 -23.80
CA LEU A 294 -10.21 -8.59 -24.11
C LEU A 294 -8.72 -8.84 -23.84
N PRO A 295 -7.82 -8.03 -24.42
CA PRO A 295 -6.41 -8.10 -24.04
C PRO A 295 -6.24 -7.90 -22.54
N ILE A 296 -5.35 -8.70 -21.93
CA ILE A 296 -5.06 -8.65 -20.50
C ILE A 296 -4.72 -7.22 -20.09
N GLY A 297 -5.28 -6.76 -18.97
CA GLY A 297 -5.09 -5.41 -18.48
C GLY A 297 -5.98 -4.35 -19.14
N LYS A 298 -6.85 -4.68 -20.11
CA LYS A 298 -7.81 -3.72 -20.70
C LYS A 298 -9.22 -3.83 -20.12
N SER A 299 -9.57 -4.91 -19.42
CA SER A 299 -10.89 -5.04 -18.81
C SER A 299 -11.06 -4.12 -17.59
N ASN A 300 -12.29 -3.99 -17.10
CA ASN A 300 -12.61 -3.21 -15.91
C ASN A 300 -12.67 -4.07 -14.63
N THR A 301 -11.99 -5.22 -14.63
CA THR A 301 -11.81 -6.03 -13.43
C THR A 301 -10.71 -5.46 -12.53
N LEU A 302 -10.67 -5.92 -11.28
CA LEU A 302 -9.63 -5.52 -10.32
C LEU A 302 -8.25 -5.93 -10.80
N SER A 303 -8.09 -7.19 -11.23
CA SER A 303 -6.86 -7.75 -11.81
C SER A 303 -6.35 -6.86 -12.95
N SER A 304 -7.20 -6.52 -13.93
CA SER A 304 -6.82 -5.65 -15.04
C SER A 304 -6.43 -4.23 -14.61
N ARG A 305 -7.13 -3.63 -13.62
CA ARG A 305 -6.72 -2.33 -13.05
C ARG A 305 -5.35 -2.40 -12.37
N LEU A 306 -5.10 -3.45 -11.60
CA LEU A 306 -3.81 -3.67 -10.93
C LEU A 306 -2.69 -3.86 -11.95
N LEU A 307 -2.92 -4.62 -13.02
CA LEU A 307 -1.96 -4.81 -14.10
C LEU A 307 -1.57 -3.49 -14.78
N ARG A 308 -2.54 -2.61 -15.09
CA ARG A 308 -2.21 -1.28 -15.62
C ARG A 308 -1.39 -0.42 -14.64
N LEU A 309 -1.66 -0.56 -13.34
CA LEU A 309 -0.89 0.13 -12.31
C LEU A 309 0.52 -0.45 -12.17
N SER A 310 0.71 -1.74 -12.40
CA SER A 310 2.04 -2.39 -12.42
C SER A 310 2.94 -1.85 -13.54
N THR A 311 2.38 -1.29 -14.61
CA THR A 311 3.18 -0.66 -15.67
C THR A 311 3.27 0.87 -15.54
N SER A 312 2.75 1.45 -14.45
CA SER A 312 2.73 2.91 -14.31
C SER A 312 4.12 3.46 -13.97
N PRO A 313 4.67 4.41 -14.76
CA PRO A 313 5.97 5.01 -14.47
C PRO A 313 5.93 6.02 -13.32
N VAL A 314 4.72 6.48 -12.93
CA VAL A 314 4.56 7.55 -11.95
C VAL A 314 4.47 7.02 -10.51
N ALA A 315 4.29 5.71 -10.34
CA ALA A 315 4.07 5.09 -9.04
C ALA A 315 4.99 3.86 -8.83
N PRO A 316 6.31 4.04 -8.72
CA PRO A 316 7.28 2.94 -8.69
C PRO A 316 7.08 1.97 -7.51
N SER A 317 6.79 2.47 -6.31
CA SER A 317 6.59 1.64 -5.12
C SER A 317 5.29 0.85 -5.22
N LEU A 318 4.27 1.44 -5.85
CA LEU A 318 2.99 0.76 -6.09
C LEU A 318 3.16 -0.35 -7.13
N ARG A 319 3.86 -0.06 -8.24
CA ARG A 319 4.20 -1.05 -9.26
C ARG A 319 4.90 -2.25 -8.64
N GLU A 320 5.90 -1.98 -7.83
CA GLU A 320 6.70 -2.99 -7.14
C GLU A 320 5.81 -3.84 -6.22
N GLY A 321 5.00 -3.19 -5.37
CA GLY A 321 4.09 -3.88 -4.46
C GLY A 321 3.03 -4.74 -5.15
N ILE A 322 2.48 -4.29 -6.28
CA ILE A 322 1.50 -5.05 -7.07
C ILE A 322 2.15 -6.26 -7.74
N SER A 323 3.30 -6.05 -8.39
CA SER A 323 4.01 -7.11 -9.12
C SER A 323 4.48 -8.20 -8.15
N ALA A 324 5.01 -7.81 -6.99
CA ALA A 324 5.40 -8.73 -5.93
C ALA A 324 4.20 -9.53 -5.37
N LEU A 325 3.03 -8.88 -5.19
CA LEU A 325 1.82 -9.58 -4.78
C LEU A 325 1.37 -10.62 -5.83
N MET A 326 1.34 -10.25 -7.12
CA MET A 326 0.95 -11.17 -8.19
C MET A 326 1.94 -12.31 -8.39
N PHE A 327 3.23 -12.07 -8.18
CA PHE A 327 4.27 -13.09 -8.18
C PHE A 327 4.08 -14.09 -7.03
N GLU A 328 3.80 -13.60 -5.80
CA GLU A 328 3.50 -14.46 -4.65
C GLU A 328 2.22 -15.29 -4.88
N LEU A 329 1.16 -14.67 -5.42
CA LEU A 329 -0.07 -15.38 -5.79
C LEU A 329 0.15 -16.45 -6.86
N SER A 330 1.18 -16.31 -7.68
CA SER A 330 1.59 -17.31 -8.70
C SER A 330 2.58 -18.33 -8.15
N GLY A 331 2.56 -18.59 -6.84
CA GLY A 331 3.42 -19.59 -6.20
C GLY A 331 4.90 -19.19 -6.09
N SER A 332 5.23 -17.92 -6.32
CA SER A 332 6.63 -17.45 -6.42
C SER A 332 7.44 -18.17 -7.50
N ASP A 333 6.77 -18.64 -8.55
CA ASP A 333 7.39 -19.25 -9.72
C ASP A 333 7.28 -18.30 -10.92
N ALA A 334 8.40 -18.10 -11.63
CA ALA A 334 8.44 -17.18 -12.77
C ALA A 334 7.61 -17.68 -13.96
N THR A 335 7.48 -18.99 -14.13
CA THR A 335 6.70 -19.61 -15.21
C THR A 335 5.21 -19.42 -14.97
N ASP A 336 4.73 -19.73 -13.78
CA ASP A 336 3.33 -19.54 -13.39
C ASP A 336 2.97 -18.05 -13.36
N PHE A 337 3.89 -17.19 -12.91
CA PHE A 337 3.69 -15.74 -12.94
C PHE A 337 3.50 -15.21 -14.37
N VAL A 338 4.38 -15.59 -15.31
CA VAL A 338 4.24 -15.18 -16.72
C VAL A 338 2.97 -15.76 -17.34
N ARG A 339 2.61 -17.00 -16.99
CA ARG A 339 1.39 -17.64 -17.48
C ARG A 339 0.13 -16.89 -17.03
N ASN A 340 0.05 -16.49 -15.76
CA ASN A 340 -1.15 -15.86 -15.21
C ASN A 340 -1.27 -14.37 -15.57
N VAL A 341 -0.15 -13.65 -15.62
CA VAL A 341 -0.13 -12.18 -15.77
C VAL A 341 0.23 -11.74 -17.19
N GLY A 342 0.89 -12.60 -17.97
CA GLY A 342 1.43 -12.29 -19.28
C GLY A 342 2.84 -11.70 -19.22
N TYR A 343 3.68 -12.07 -20.18
CA TYR A 343 5.09 -11.68 -20.21
C TYR A 343 5.28 -10.16 -20.24
N GLY A 344 4.44 -9.41 -20.98
CA GLY A 344 4.56 -7.95 -21.07
C GLY A 344 4.46 -7.24 -19.71
N PHE A 345 3.64 -7.77 -18.80
CA PHE A 345 3.49 -7.26 -17.44
C PHE A 345 4.56 -7.83 -16.49
N ALA A 346 4.94 -9.11 -16.67
CA ALA A 346 5.89 -9.80 -15.82
C ALA A 346 7.37 -9.41 -16.05
N ALA A 347 7.76 -9.12 -17.30
CA ALA A 347 9.15 -8.96 -17.71
C ALA A 347 9.90 -7.87 -16.92
N GLY A 348 9.23 -6.72 -16.69
CA GLY A 348 9.84 -5.61 -15.96
C GLY A 348 10.17 -5.97 -14.51
N PHE A 349 9.31 -6.76 -13.86
CA PHE A 349 9.51 -7.22 -12.49
C PHE A 349 10.57 -8.32 -12.40
N LEU A 350 10.55 -9.29 -13.32
CA LEU A 350 11.55 -10.37 -13.36
C LEU A 350 12.96 -9.81 -13.58
N MET A 351 13.09 -8.86 -14.51
CA MET A 351 14.37 -8.20 -14.80
C MET A 351 14.88 -7.36 -13.62
N SER A 352 14.00 -6.65 -12.90
CA SER A 352 14.43 -5.84 -11.75
C SER A 352 14.84 -6.67 -10.52
N HIS A 353 14.46 -7.95 -10.49
CA HIS A 353 14.79 -8.90 -9.41
C HIS A 353 15.85 -9.92 -9.81
N ASP A 354 16.55 -9.70 -10.93
CA ASP A 354 17.57 -10.60 -11.48
C ASP A 354 17.07 -12.05 -11.66
N MET A 355 15.77 -12.22 -11.90
CA MET A 355 15.16 -13.53 -12.12
C MET A 355 15.23 -13.92 -13.59
N PRO A 356 15.60 -15.17 -13.91
CA PRO A 356 15.63 -15.62 -15.29
C PRO A 356 14.21 -15.65 -15.86
N VAL A 357 14.04 -15.02 -17.02
CA VAL A 357 12.81 -15.16 -17.80
C VAL A 357 12.74 -16.60 -18.31
N PRO A 358 11.68 -17.37 -17.99
CA PRO A 358 11.53 -18.75 -18.42
C PRO A 358 11.67 -18.89 -19.94
N GLU A 359 12.38 -19.92 -20.40
CA GLU A 359 12.50 -20.20 -21.85
C GLU A 359 11.15 -20.48 -22.47
N THR A 360 10.23 -21.12 -21.75
CA THR A 360 8.83 -21.32 -22.18
C THR A 360 8.10 -20.01 -22.46
N ALA A 361 8.43 -18.92 -21.74
CA ALA A 361 7.89 -17.60 -22.04
C ALA A 361 8.54 -16.98 -23.27
N LYS A 362 9.83 -17.20 -23.51
CA LYS A 362 10.48 -16.75 -24.76
C LYS A 362 10.02 -17.54 -25.97
N GLU A 363 9.83 -18.85 -25.80
CA GLU A 363 9.41 -19.80 -26.82
C GLU A 363 7.93 -19.67 -27.14
N ALA A 364 7.03 -19.49 -26.17
CA ALA A 364 5.62 -19.24 -26.43
C ALA A 364 5.37 -17.95 -27.23
N PHE A 365 6.29 -16.99 -27.16
CA PHE A 365 6.29 -15.77 -27.98
C PHE A 365 6.99 -15.93 -29.34
N SER A 366 7.82 -16.97 -29.51
CA SER A 366 8.60 -17.22 -30.73
C SER A 366 8.02 -18.34 -31.61
N THR A 367 7.32 -19.30 -31.01
CA THR A 367 6.72 -20.47 -31.66
C THR A 367 5.51 -20.93 -30.82
N SER A 368 4.38 -21.18 -31.46
CA SER A 368 3.09 -21.56 -30.86
C SER A 368 3.07 -22.93 -30.13
N ALA A 369 4.21 -23.42 -29.66
CA ALA A 369 4.41 -24.79 -29.16
C ALA A 369 5.21 -24.79 -27.85
N GLY A 370 4.58 -24.41 -26.74
CA GLY A 370 5.25 -24.47 -25.44
C GLY A 370 4.40 -24.03 -24.25
N GLY A 371 3.49 -24.90 -23.79
CA GLY A 371 2.96 -24.87 -22.41
C GLY A 371 1.87 -23.85 -22.06
N LEU A 372 1.51 -22.92 -22.97
CA LEU A 372 0.35 -22.04 -22.80
C LEU A 372 -0.91 -22.64 -23.45
N ASP A 373 -2.09 -22.23 -23.00
CA ASP A 373 -3.36 -22.64 -23.61
C ASP A 373 -3.32 -22.28 -25.11
N PRO A 374 -3.42 -23.25 -26.04
CA PRO A 374 -3.32 -23.00 -27.48
C PRO A 374 -4.44 -22.07 -28.00
N ASN A 375 -5.48 -21.83 -27.20
CA ASN A 375 -6.58 -20.94 -27.55
C ASN A 375 -6.29 -19.46 -27.21
N LEU A 376 -5.17 -19.15 -26.56
CA LEU A 376 -4.79 -17.80 -26.16
C LEU A 376 -3.65 -17.24 -27.01
N ASN A 377 -3.76 -15.97 -27.38
CA ASN A 377 -2.67 -15.21 -28.00
C ASN A 377 -1.63 -14.88 -26.92
N PRO A 378 -0.36 -15.32 -27.09
CA PRO A 378 0.69 -15.08 -26.10
C PRO A 378 1.00 -13.59 -25.89
N ILE A 379 0.78 -12.75 -26.90
CA ILE A 379 1.11 -11.31 -26.87
C ILE A 379 0.05 -10.51 -26.12
N THR A 380 -1.21 -10.67 -26.52
CA THR A 380 -2.35 -9.91 -25.96
C THR A 380 -2.92 -10.59 -24.72
N GLY A 381 -2.65 -11.89 -24.55
CA GLY A 381 -3.37 -12.74 -23.62
C GLY A 381 -4.85 -12.89 -23.98
N GLN A 382 -5.30 -12.51 -25.17
CA GLN A 382 -6.70 -12.61 -25.57
C GLN A 382 -6.97 -13.97 -26.22
N ARG A 383 -8.20 -14.49 -26.15
CA ARG A 383 -8.60 -15.69 -26.90
C ARG A 383 -8.63 -15.40 -28.39
N TRP A 384 -8.09 -16.31 -29.21
CA TRP A 384 -8.00 -16.12 -30.66
C TRP A 384 -9.36 -15.91 -31.35
N ASP A 385 -10.44 -16.47 -30.81
CA ASP A 385 -11.80 -16.32 -31.34
C ASP A 385 -12.47 -14.99 -30.92
N ALA A 386 -11.98 -14.35 -29.86
CA ALA A 386 -12.45 -13.05 -29.40
C ALA A 386 -11.66 -11.88 -30.01
N GLU A 387 -10.50 -12.16 -30.63
CA GLU A 387 -9.73 -11.13 -31.32
C GLU A 387 -10.50 -10.59 -32.53
N PRO A 388 -10.56 -9.25 -32.69
CA PRO A 388 -11.19 -8.67 -33.86
C PRO A 388 -10.43 -9.12 -35.10
N GLN A 389 -11.08 -9.87 -35.98
CA GLN A 389 -10.52 -10.23 -37.27
C GLN A 389 -10.30 -8.94 -38.07
N ASP A 390 -9.12 -8.82 -38.66
CA ASP A 390 -8.80 -7.68 -39.51
C ASP A 390 -9.68 -7.76 -40.77
N GLY A 391 -10.75 -6.96 -40.75
CA GLY A 391 -11.67 -6.79 -41.88
C GLY A 391 -11.21 -5.69 -42.84
N GLY A 392 -9.99 -5.19 -42.68
CA GLY A 392 -9.37 -4.28 -43.64
C GLY A 392 -9.20 -4.93 -45.01
N PRO A 393 -9.18 -4.14 -46.10
CA PRO A 393 -8.74 -4.65 -47.39
C PRO A 393 -7.31 -5.19 -47.26
N GLU A 394 -7.01 -6.31 -47.91
CA GLU A 394 -5.64 -6.82 -47.99
C GLU A 394 -4.71 -5.69 -48.46
N MET A 395 -3.68 -5.40 -47.66
CA MET A 395 -2.72 -4.34 -47.99
C MET A 395 -2.14 -4.58 -49.38
N THR A 396 -2.11 -3.53 -50.20
CA THR A 396 -1.46 -3.58 -51.51
C THR A 396 0.04 -3.80 -51.37
N GLU A 397 0.69 -4.32 -52.42
CA GLU A 397 2.13 -4.62 -52.38
C GLU A 397 2.99 -3.38 -52.08
N GLU A 398 2.62 -2.22 -52.63
CA GLU A 398 3.27 -0.93 -52.33
C GLU A 398 3.07 -0.49 -50.86
N GLU A 399 1.93 -0.82 -50.25
CA GLU A 399 1.69 -0.55 -48.82
C GLU A 399 2.48 -1.50 -47.92
N LYS A 400 2.62 -2.78 -48.32
CA LYS A 400 3.49 -3.74 -47.62
C LYS A 400 4.94 -3.28 -47.64
N GLU A 401 5.45 -2.82 -48.79
CA GLU A 401 6.81 -2.27 -48.90
C GLU A 401 7.00 -1.04 -48.00
N ARG A 402 6.03 -0.11 -47.99
CA ARG A 402 6.10 1.07 -47.12
C ARG A 402 6.06 0.72 -45.62
N GLU A 403 5.27 -0.27 -45.21
CA GLU A 403 5.28 -0.73 -43.82
C GLU A 403 6.58 -1.47 -43.46
N ALA A 404 7.14 -2.24 -44.40
CA ALA A 404 8.45 -2.88 -44.22
C ALA A 404 9.58 -1.85 -44.04
N GLU A 405 9.56 -0.75 -44.81
CA GLU A 405 10.50 0.37 -44.64
C GLU A 405 10.34 1.05 -43.27
N ARG A 406 9.09 1.27 -42.82
CA ARG A 406 8.81 1.83 -41.49
C ARG A 406 9.37 0.94 -40.38
N LEU A 407 9.15 -0.37 -40.48
CA LEU A 407 9.67 -1.36 -39.53
C LEU A 407 11.20 -1.37 -39.55
N PHE A 408 11.81 -1.34 -40.73
CA PHE A 408 13.27 -1.27 -40.88
C PHE A 408 13.87 -0.07 -40.12
N ILE A 409 13.27 1.12 -40.30
CA ILE A 409 13.71 2.33 -39.59
C ILE A 409 13.50 2.19 -38.08
N LEU A 410 12.42 1.54 -37.64
CA LEU A 410 12.18 1.28 -36.22
C LEU A 410 13.27 0.40 -35.60
N PHE A 411 13.67 -0.68 -36.28
CA PHE A 411 14.75 -1.56 -35.84
C PHE A 411 16.10 -0.84 -35.78
N GLU A 412 16.43 -0.04 -36.80
CA GLU A 412 17.66 0.78 -36.80
C GLU A 412 17.68 1.78 -35.64
N ARG A 413 16.55 2.45 -35.36
CA ARG A 413 16.43 3.36 -34.21
C ARG A 413 16.55 2.63 -32.87
N LEU A 414 15.93 1.46 -32.74
CA LEU A 414 16.03 0.64 -31.53
C LEU A 414 17.49 0.23 -31.29
N LYS A 415 18.18 -0.24 -32.33
CA LYS A 415 19.60 -0.58 -32.28
C LYS A 415 20.46 0.62 -31.88
N ALA A 416 20.15 1.80 -32.41
CA ALA A 416 20.85 3.05 -32.06
C ALA A 416 20.65 3.47 -30.59
N THR A 417 19.57 3.07 -29.92
CA THR A 417 19.38 3.36 -28.48
C THR A 417 20.24 2.50 -27.56
N GLY A 418 20.83 1.40 -28.05
CA GLY A 418 21.79 0.57 -27.30
C GLY A 418 21.21 -0.20 -26.11
N VAL A 419 19.88 -0.20 -25.94
CA VAL A 419 19.18 -0.86 -24.81
C VAL A 419 18.93 -2.35 -25.10
N VAL A 420 18.86 -2.76 -26.37
CA VAL A 420 18.65 -4.15 -26.80
C VAL A 420 19.44 -4.41 -28.08
N ASP A 421 20.25 -5.49 -28.12
CA ASP A 421 20.94 -5.93 -29.33
C ASP A 421 20.01 -6.87 -30.12
N VAL A 422 19.18 -6.28 -30.98
CA VAL A 422 18.25 -7.02 -31.84
C VAL A 422 18.79 -6.99 -33.26
N GLU A 423 19.15 -8.15 -33.80
CA GLU A 423 19.44 -8.29 -35.23
C GLU A 423 18.14 -8.11 -36.03
N ASN A 424 18.16 -7.22 -37.01
CA ASN A 424 16.99 -6.98 -37.85
C ASN A 424 16.72 -8.27 -38.67
N PRO A 425 15.53 -8.87 -38.59
CA PRO A 425 15.22 -10.13 -39.27
C PRO A 425 15.40 -10.05 -40.80
N VAL A 426 15.19 -8.87 -41.40
CA VAL A 426 15.45 -8.63 -42.83
C VAL A 426 16.95 -8.66 -43.13
N SER A 427 17.78 -8.10 -42.24
CA SER A 427 19.24 -8.14 -42.37
C SER A 427 19.80 -9.55 -42.13
N ALA A 428 19.21 -10.32 -41.21
CA ALA A 428 19.56 -11.71 -40.96
C ALA A 428 19.18 -12.62 -42.15
N ALA A 429 18.01 -12.40 -42.76
CA ALA A 429 17.58 -13.10 -43.98
C ALA A 429 18.50 -12.79 -45.19
N LEU A 430 18.96 -11.54 -45.32
CA LEU A 430 19.95 -11.13 -46.31
C LEU A 430 21.32 -11.80 -46.10
N GLN A 431 21.76 -11.93 -44.84
CA GLN A 431 23.04 -12.58 -44.51
C GLN A 431 23.01 -14.10 -44.69
N THR A 432 21.84 -14.73 -44.52
CA THR A 432 21.66 -16.19 -44.64
C THR A 432 21.29 -16.65 -46.06
N GLY A 433 21.13 -15.74 -47.02
CA GLY A 433 20.88 -16.06 -48.43
C GLY A 433 19.50 -16.66 -48.74
N ARG A 434 18.53 -16.57 -47.82
CA ARG A 434 17.16 -17.09 -47.96
C ARG A 434 16.14 -16.05 -48.42
N PHE A 435 16.53 -15.19 -49.35
CA PHE A 435 15.64 -14.12 -49.80
C PHE A 435 14.44 -14.64 -50.64
N GLU A 436 14.54 -15.85 -51.21
CA GLU A 436 13.51 -16.43 -52.09
C GLU A 436 12.31 -17.06 -51.36
N GLU A 437 12.34 -17.16 -50.02
CA GLU A 437 11.24 -17.76 -49.22
C GLU A 437 10.29 -16.72 -48.61
N LEU A 438 10.49 -15.42 -48.87
CA LEU A 438 9.70 -14.30 -48.31
C LEU A 438 8.81 -13.59 -49.36
N GLY A 439 8.59 -14.19 -50.53
CA GLY A 439 7.72 -13.68 -51.60
C GLY A 439 6.27 -14.12 -51.48
#